data_AF-A0A4Y2U233-F1
#
_entry.id   AF-A0A4Y2U233-F1
#
_cell.length_a   1.000
_cell.length_b   1.000
_cell.length_c   1.000
_cell.angle_alpha   90.00
_cell.angle_beta   90.00
_cell.angle_gamma   90.00
#
_symmetry.space_group_name_H-M   'P 1'
#
loop_
_entity.id
_entity.type
_entity.pdbx_description
1 polymer ?
#
loop_
_entity_poly.entity_id
_entity_poly.type
_entity_poly.pdbx_seq_one_letter_code
_entity_poly.pdbx_strand_id
1 'polypeptide(L)'
;MDEGKRNISFIDTFPDSTALLTSIPFVLLLYTSACLHGIVLYAVYFLCDPVLNNKETGLIKYDQIVPYFLVSEFHSIPGLTGLSVAGIFSASLTTVSSVLNSLATATVVDFAHPIFPSLQRNEKKSLLLAKGLSLAYGAVCICLAFALTKVSSISQVGYLFGNTFEGPIAAIFTIGVLTRKGYGKVTHFCSSSSTVN
;
A
#
# COMPACT_ATOMS: atom_id res chain seq x y z
N MET A 1 -2.41 -47.23 -1.38
CA MET A 1 -2.09 -46.49 -2.62
C MET A 1 -2.36 -45.04 -2.36
N ASP A 2 -1.30 -44.25 -2.51
CA ASP A 2 -1.18 -42.79 -2.43
C ASP A 2 -1.13 -42.10 -1.05
N GLU A 3 -0.02 -42.34 -0.34
CA GLU A 3 0.64 -41.33 0.49
C GLU A 3 1.18 -40.18 -0.39
N GLY A 4 0.27 -39.29 -0.81
CA GLY A 4 0.59 -38.02 -1.44
C GLY A 4 1.15 -37.05 -0.40
N LYS A 5 2.46 -37.15 -0.16
CA LYS A 5 3.25 -36.21 0.67
C LYS A 5 2.83 -34.78 0.38
N ARG A 6 2.24 -34.12 1.38
CA ARG A 6 2.27 -32.66 1.55
C ARG A 6 3.74 -32.25 1.77
N ASN A 7 4.53 -32.32 0.71
CA ASN A 7 5.79 -31.61 0.59
C ASN A 7 5.42 -30.14 0.51
N ILE A 8 5.31 -29.52 1.67
CA ILE A 8 5.41 -28.07 1.82
C ILE A 8 6.75 -27.73 1.15
N SER A 9 6.68 -27.04 0.03
CA SER A 9 7.79 -26.67 -0.84
C SER A 9 8.77 -25.76 -0.12
N PHE A 10 9.54 -26.29 0.83
CA PHE A 10 10.68 -25.60 1.44
C PHE A 10 11.84 -25.44 0.42
N ILE A 11 11.74 -26.13 -0.71
CA ILE A 11 12.73 -26.24 -1.79
C ILE A 11 12.49 -25.18 -2.90
N ASP A 12 11.45 -24.35 -2.79
CA ASP A 12 11.22 -23.18 -3.68
C ASP A 12 11.51 -21.83 -3.00
N THR A 13 12.15 -21.82 -1.82
CA THR A 13 12.43 -20.59 -1.04
C THR A 13 13.53 -19.70 -1.67
N PHE A 14 14.31 -20.22 -2.62
CA PHE A 14 15.46 -19.53 -3.22
C PHE A 14 15.10 -18.38 -4.21
N PRO A 15 14.13 -18.53 -5.15
CA PRO A 15 13.70 -17.40 -5.99
C PRO A 15 13.09 -16.25 -5.18
N ASP A 16 12.31 -16.55 -4.13
CA ASP A 16 11.66 -15.53 -3.30
C ASP A 16 12.65 -14.74 -2.43
N SER A 17 13.65 -15.43 -1.86
CA SER A 17 14.71 -14.78 -1.08
C SER A 17 15.56 -13.84 -1.94
N THR A 18 15.77 -14.19 -3.21
CA THR A 18 16.52 -13.35 -4.15
C THR A 18 15.71 -12.12 -4.58
N ALA A 19 14.40 -12.26 -4.75
CA ALA A 19 13.49 -11.13 -5.01
C ALA A 19 13.48 -10.14 -3.83
N LEU A 20 13.39 -10.66 -2.60
CA LEU A 20 13.49 -9.85 -1.38
C LEU A 20 14.85 -9.14 -1.29
N LEU A 21 15.95 -9.87 -1.50
CA LEU A 21 17.30 -9.31 -1.44
C LEU A 21 17.53 -8.24 -2.51
N THR A 22 16.87 -8.32 -3.67
CA THR A 22 16.93 -7.31 -4.74
C THR A 22 16.08 -6.08 -4.43
N SER A 23 14.93 -6.26 -3.77
CA SER A 23 14.01 -5.16 -3.43
C SER A 23 14.53 -4.25 -2.32
N ILE A 24 15.23 -4.81 -1.31
CA ILE A 24 15.74 -4.06 -0.16
C ILE A 24 16.68 -2.89 -0.56
N PRO A 25 17.77 -3.10 -1.33
CA PRO A 25 18.65 -2.00 -1.71
C PRO A 25 17.94 -0.95 -2.56
N PHE A 26 16.99 -1.37 -3.39
CA PHE A 26 16.18 -0.46 -4.19
C PHE A 26 15.30 0.45 -3.32
N VAL A 27 14.61 -0.09 -2.32
CA VAL A 27 13.79 0.68 -1.37
C VAL A 27 14.65 1.66 -0.55
N LEU A 28 15.82 1.22 -0.09
CA LEU A 28 16.76 2.07 0.64
C LEU A 28 17.25 3.25 -0.23
N LEU A 29 17.58 2.98 -1.49
CA LEU A 29 17.95 4.02 -2.45
C LEU A 29 16.82 5.03 -2.67
N LEU A 30 15.58 4.56 -2.81
CA LEU A 30 14.42 5.46 -2.93
C LEU A 30 14.22 6.32 -1.68
N TYR A 31 14.29 5.73 -0.48
CA TYR A 31 14.13 6.47 0.77
C TYR A 31 15.23 7.53 0.97
N THR A 32 16.49 7.17 0.74
CA THR A 32 17.61 8.13 0.82
C THR A 32 17.46 9.26 -0.20
N SER A 33 17.01 8.96 -1.43
CA SER A 33 16.74 10.00 -2.42
C SER A 33 15.65 10.96 -1.94
N ALA A 34 14.58 10.48 -1.30
CA ALA A 34 13.52 11.33 -0.77
C ALA A 34 14.03 12.26 0.34
N CYS A 35 14.88 11.74 1.24
CA CYS A 35 15.54 12.55 2.27
C CYS A 35 16.43 13.65 1.68
N LEU A 36 17.21 13.32 0.65
CA LEU A 36 18.06 14.29 -0.05
C LEU A 36 17.22 15.40 -0.71
N HIS A 37 16.10 15.07 -1.35
CA HIS A 37 15.19 16.09 -1.89
C HIS A 37 14.65 17.02 -0.79
N GLY A 38 14.30 16.49 0.39
CA GLY A 38 13.87 17.29 1.53
C GLY A 38 14.94 18.27 2.03
N ILE A 39 16.21 17.83 2.07
CA ILE A 39 17.35 18.69 2.45
C ILE A 39 17.55 19.80 1.41
N VAL A 40 17.44 19.50 0.12
CA VAL A 40 17.54 20.50 -0.96
C VAL A 40 16.42 21.53 -0.84
N LEU A 41 15.18 21.10 -0.65
CA LEU A 41 14.02 21.98 -0.41
C LEU A 41 14.26 22.91 0.79
N TYR A 42 14.78 22.36 1.89
CA TYR A 42 15.14 23.16 3.07
C TYR A 42 16.23 24.19 2.75
N ALA A 43 17.29 23.81 2.03
CA ALA A 43 18.37 24.72 1.68
C ALA A 43 17.91 25.89 0.79
N VAL A 44 16.95 25.66 -0.11
CA VAL A 44 16.38 26.68 -1.00
C VAL A 44 15.45 27.64 -0.24
N TYR A 45 14.60 27.11 0.64
CA TYR A 45 13.55 27.89 1.32
C TYR A 45 13.88 28.31 2.76
N PHE A 46 15.08 28.03 3.26
CA PHE A 46 15.51 28.35 4.63
C PHE A 46 15.38 29.85 4.98
N LEU A 47 15.67 30.76 4.03
CA LEU A 47 15.59 32.21 4.25
C LEU A 47 14.21 32.80 3.94
N CYS A 48 13.40 32.11 3.13
CA CYS A 48 12.11 32.60 2.67
C CYS A 48 11.15 31.41 2.55
N ASP A 49 10.33 31.18 3.59
CA ASP A 49 9.35 30.09 3.61
C ASP A 49 8.15 30.47 2.72
N PRO A 50 7.93 29.75 1.61
CA PRO A 50 6.86 30.06 0.66
C PRO A 50 5.47 29.80 1.25
N VAL A 51 5.34 29.03 2.33
CA VAL A 51 4.06 28.75 3.00
C VAL A 51 3.71 29.86 3.99
N LEU A 52 4.70 30.46 4.67
CA LEU A 52 4.47 31.60 5.57
C LEU A 52 4.16 32.89 4.79
N ASN A 53 4.78 33.07 3.62
CA ASN A 53 4.48 34.18 2.72
C ASN A 53 3.33 33.87 1.73
N ASN A 54 2.21 33.36 2.27
CA ASN A 54 1.05 32.91 1.48
C ASN A 54 0.42 33.98 0.57
N LYS A 55 0.67 35.26 0.86
CA LYS A 55 0.11 36.40 0.09
C LYS A 55 0.73 36.51 -1.31
N GLU A 56 1.98 36.09 -1.46
CA GLU A 56 2.72 36.19 -2.72
C GLU A 56 2.71 34.86 -3.49
N THR A 57 2.73 33.73 -2.78
CA THR A 57 2.83 32.39 -3.39
C THR A 57 1.49 31.68 -3.56
N GLY A 58 0.45 32.09 -2.81
CA GLY A 58 -0.85 31.41 -2.78
C GLY A 58 -0.86 30.05 -2.08
N LEU A 59 0.25 29.65 -1.44
CA LEU A 59 0.36 28.36 -0.77
C LEU A 59 -0.30 28.37 0.62
N ILE A 60 -1.13 27.36 0.89
CA ILE A 60 -1.87 27.25 2.16
C ILE A 60 -1.30 26.12 3.03
N LYS A 61 -0.75 25.05 2.42
CA LYS A 61 -0.30 23.84 3.12
C LYS A 61 1.10 23.43 2.66
N TYR A 62 1.88 22.89 3.59
CA TYR A 62 3.22 22.35 3.31
C TYR A 62 3.20 21.17 2.31
N ASP A 63 2.10 20.43 2.20
CA ASP A 63 1.95 19.34 1.21
C ASP A 63 2.06 19.82 -0.26
N GLN A 64 1.93 21.13 -0.52
CA GLN A 64 1.98 21.73 -1.85
C GLN A 64 3.38 22.24 -2.23
N ILE A 65 4.37 22.17 -1.33
CA ILE A 65 5.68 22.78 -1.55
C ILE A 65 6.48 22.09 -2.67
N VAL A 66 6.36 20.76 -2.78
CA VAL A 66 7.06 19.98 -3.81
C VAL A 66 6.58 20.32 -5.22
N PRO A 67 5.27 20.28 -5.54
CA PRO A 67 4.81 20.69 -6.87
C PRO A 67 5.08 22.18 -7.16
N TYR A 68 5.04 23.04 -6.15
CA TYR A 68 5.44 24.45 -6.31
C TYR A 68 6.91 24.62 -6.71
N PHE A 69 7.82 23.91 -6.02
CA PHE A 69 9.24 23.90 -6.35
C PHE A 69 9.51 23.43 -7.78
N LEU A 70 8.84 22.36 -8.22
CA LEU A 70 8.97 21.85 -9.60
C LEU A 70 8.58 22.89 -10.65
N VAL A 71 7.47 23.60 -10.42
CA VAL A 71 7.01 24.63 -11.35
C VAL A 71 7.96 25.84 -11.34
N SER A 72 8.41 26.28 -10.16
CA SER A 72 9.29 27.44 -10.02
C SER A 72 10.67 27.22 -10.66
N GLU A 73 11.33 26.10 -10.33
CA GLU A 73 12.73 25.87 -10.73
C GLU A 73 12.85 25.28 -12.14
N PHE A 74 11.91 24.43 -12.56
CA PHE A 74 11.97 23.79 -13.88
C PHE A 74 11.32 24.62 -15.00
N HIS A 75 10.88 25.85 -14.72
CA HIS A 75 10.37 26.75 -15.75
C HIS A 75 11.38 27.05 -16.87
N SER A 76 12.69 26.94 -16.61
CA SER A 76 13.72 27.21 -17.62
C SER A 76 13.79 26.17 -18.73
N ILE A 77 13.23 24.96 -18.53
CA ILE A 77 13.30 23.86 -19.52
C ILE A 77 11.87 23.50 -19.95
N PRO A 78 11.46 23.81 -21.19
CA PRO A 78 10.11 23.52 -21.66
C PRO A 78 9.84 22.02 -21.65
N GLY A 79 8.72 21.61 -21.05
CA GLY A 79 8.27 20.21 -20.98
C GLY A 79 8.76 19.43 -19.74
N LEU A 80 9.81 19.89 -19.04
CA LEU A 80 10.34 19.18 -17.88
C LEU A 80 9.34 19.18 -16.72
N THR A 81 8.75 20.34 -16.41
CA THR A 81 7.68 20.48 -15.40
C THR A 81 6.53 19.51 -15.65
N GLY A 82 6.09 19.40 -16.91
CA GLY A 82 5.01 18.48 -17.31
C GLY A 82 5.40 17.01 -17.11
N LEU A 83 6.63 16.64 -17.47
CA LEU A 83 7.16 15.29 -17.27
C LEU A 83 7.25 14.93 -15.78
N SER A 84 7.74 15.84 -14.94
CA SER A 84 7.84 15.64 -13.49
C SER A 84 6.46 15.44 -12.85
N VAL A 85 5.49 16.29 -13.20
CA VAL A 85 4.12 16.19 -12.68
C VAL A 85 3.46 14.88 -13.15
N ALA A 86 3.63 14.50 -14.42
CA ALA A 86 3.14 13.22 -14.93
C ALA A 86 3.77 12.02 -14.20
N GLY A 87 5.07 12.10 -13.89
CA GLY A 87 5.78 11.07 -13.11
C GLY A 87 5.20 10.89 -11.71
N ILE A 88 4.92 11.99 -10.99
CA ILE A 88 4.32 11.95 -9.65
C ILE A 88 2.92 11.30 -9.68
N PHE A 89 2.09 11.68 -10.66
CA PHE A 89 0.76 11.08 -10.82
C PHE A 89 0.85 9.60 -11.17
N SER A 90 1.77 9.20 -12.06
CA SER A 90 2.00 7.80 -12.43
C SER A 90 2.45 6.94 -11.25
N ALA A 91 3.41 7.44 -10.45
CA ALA A 91 3.87 6.77 -9.25
C ALA A 91 2.73 6.60 -8.23
N SER A 92 1.96 7.67 -7.98
CA SER A 92 0.81 7.64 -7.08
C SER A 92 -0.25 6.64 -7.55
N LEU A 93 -0.57 6.66 -8.84
CA LEU A 93 -1.58 5.77 -9.44
C LEU A 93 -1.15 4.30 -9.38
N THR A 94 0.14 4.00 -9.53
CA THR A 94 0.68 2.64 -9.42
C THR A 94 0.42 2.05 -8.03
N THR A 95 0.68 2.84 -6.98
CA THR A 95 0.43 2.43 -5.59
C THR A 95 -1.07 2.26 -5.34
N VAL A 96 -1.89 3.23 -5.74
CA VAL A 96 -3.35 3.17 -5.55
C VAL A 96 -3.94 1.96 -6.27
N SER A 97 -3.54 1.71 -7.52
CA SER A 97 -4.02 0.55 -8.29
C SER A 97 -3.65 -0.77 -7.61
N SER A 98 -2.43 -0.88 -7.09
CA SER A 98 -1.98 -2.08 -6.37
C SER A 98 -2.78 -2.31 -5.09
N VAL A 99 -3.06 -1.25 -4.32
CA VAL A 99 -3.88 -1.33 -3.09
C VAL A 99 -5.31 -1.74 -3.39
N LEU A 100 -5.96 -1.11 -4.37
CA LEU A 100 -7.35 -1.42 -4.75
C LEU A 100 -7.48 -2.85 -5.27
N ASN A 101 -6.52 -3.30 -6.09
CA ASN A 101 -6.50 -4.66 -6.61
C ASN A 101 -6.35 -5.70 -5.50
N SER A 102 -5.42 -5.49 -4.57
CA SER A 102 -5.20 -6.39 -3.44
C SER A 102 -6.41 -6.42 -2.50
N LEU A 103 -7.01 -5.26 -2.22
CA LEU A 103 -8.19 -5.16 -1.35
C LEU A 103 -9.41 -5.87 -1.95
N ALA A 104 -9.66 -5.68 -3.26
CA ALA A 104 -10.72 -6.38 -3.96
C ALA A 104 -10.49 -7.90 -3.97
N THR A 105 -9.26 -8.33 -4.21
CA THR A 105 -8.90 -9.76 -4.20
C THR A 105 -9.07 -10.37 -2.81
N ALA A 106 -8.57 -9.70 -1.77
CA ALA A 106 -8.74 -10.13 -0.38
C ALA A 106 -10.23 -10.21 0.00
N THR A 107 -11.04 -9.22 -0.39
CA THR A 107 -12.49 -9.25 -0.14
C THR A 107 -13.16 -10.48 -0.80
N VAL A 108 -12.77 -10.80 -2.03
CA VAL A 108 -13.33 -11.93 -2.76
C VAL A 108 -12.92 -13.26 -2.13
N VAL A 109 -11.64 -13.42 -1.80
CA VAL A 109 -11.10 -14.66 -1.23
C VAL A 109 -11.57 -14.88 0.21
N ASP A 110 -11.56 -13.83 1.03
CA ASP A 110 -11.84 -13.94 2.47
C ASP A 110 -13.34 -13.91 2.79
N PHE A 111 -14.17 -13.26 1.97
CA PHE A 111 -15.62 -13.13 2.22
C PHE A 111 -16.48 -13.77 1.12
N ALA A 112 -16.23 -13.48 -0.15
CA ALA A 112 -17.15 -13.94 -1.21
C ALA A 112 -17.06 -15.46 -1.46
N HIS A 113 -15.85 -16.04 -1.43
CA HIS A 113 -15.65 -17.49 -1.62
C HIS A 113 -16.27 -18.33 -0.50
N PRO A 114 -16.07 -18.01 0.81
CA PRO A 114 -16.71 -18.76 1.90
C PRO A 114 -18.24 -18.68 1.90
N ILE A 115 -18.81 -17.52 1.55
CA ILE A 115 -20.28 -17.31 1.58
C ILE A 115 -20.94 -17.93 0.34
N PHE A 116 -20.27 -17.90 -0.81
CA PHE A 116 -20.81 -18.40 -2.07
C PHE A 116 -19.84 -19.39 -2.74
N PRO A 117 -19.86 -20.68 -2.36
CA PRO A 117 -18.98 -21.71 -2.93
C PRO A 117 -19.11 -21.85 -4.46
N SER A 118 -20.27 -21.50 -5.02
CA SER A 118 -20.50 -21.49 -6.47
C SER A 118 -19.69 -20.43 -7.22
N LEU A 119 -19.31 -19.33 -6.55
CA LEU A 119 -18.48 -18.28 -7.12
C LEU A 119 -17.00 -18.70 -7.17
N GLN A 120 -16.54 -19.47 -6.19
CA GLN A 120 -15.17 -20.02 -6.17
C GLN A 120 -14.91 -20.92 -7.39
N ARG A 121 -15.92 -21.69 -7.82
CA ARG A 121 -15.81 -22.57 -9.01
C ARG A 121 -15.84 -21.80 -10.34
N ASN A 122 -16.20 -20.52 -10.34
CA ASN A 122 -16.34 -19.71 -11.56
C ASN A 122 -15.41 -18.50 -11.55
N GLU A 123 -14.19 -18.71 -12.07
CA GLU A 123 -13.14 -17.68 -12.13
C GLU A 123 -13.59 -16.39 -12.85
N LYS A 124 -14.37 -16.52 -13.94
CA LYS A 124 -14.85 -15.35 -14.69
C LYS A 124 -15.76 -14.47 -13.84
N LYS A 125 -16.67 -15.07 -13.08
CA LYS A 125 -17.56 -14.33 -12.16
C LYS A 125 -16.80 -13.74 -10.99
N SER A 126 -15.83 -14.47 -10.44
CA SER A 126 -14.95 -14.01 -9.36
C SER A 126 -14.12 -12.78 -9.79
N LEU A 127 -13.59 -12.79 -11.01
CA LEU A 127 -12.84 -11.67 -11.59
C LEU A 127 -13.73 -10.46 -11.87
N LEU A 128 -14.94 -10.67 -12.40
CA LEU A 128 -15.91 -9.59 -12.60
C LEU A 128 -16.31 -8.94 -11.28
N LEU A 129 -16.51 -9.73 -10.22
CA LEU A 129 -16.78 -9.25 -8.87
C LEU A 129 -15.61 -8.44 -8.33
N ALA A 130 -14.38 -8.96 -8.43
CA ALA A 130 -13.17 -8.24 -8.01
C ALA A 130 -13.04 -6.88 -8.74
N LYS A 131 -13.27 -6.85 -10.06
CA LYS A 131 -13.22 -5.62 -10.85
C LYS A 131 -14.29 -4.61 -10.44
N GLY A 132 -15.51 -5.08 -10.13
CA GLY A 132 -16.59 -4.24 -9.60
C GLY A 132 -16.26 -3.67 -8.22
N LEU A 133 -15.68 -4.49 -7.33
CA LEU A 133 -15.22 -4.06 -6.00
C LEU A 133 -14.09 -3.04 -6.09
N SER A 134 -13.10 -3.24 -6.96
CA SER A 134 -12.02 -2.27 -7.20
C SER A 134 -12.56 -0.90 -7.61
N LEU A 135 -13.60 -0.86 -8.46
CA LEU A 135 -14.25 0.38 -8.87
C LEU A 135 -14.99 1.04 -7.70
N ALA A 136 -15.73 0.26 -6.90
CA ALA A 136 -16.44 0.76 -5.73
C ALA A 136 -15.47 1.34 -4.68
N TYR A 137 -14.38 0.63 -4.37
CA TYR A 137 -13.34 1.14 -3.47
C TYR A 137 -12.67 2.40 -4.01
N GLY A 138 -12.43 2.48 -5.32
CA GLY A 138 -11.94 3.71 -5.96
C GLY A 138 -12.88 4.90 -5.76
N ALA A 139 -14.19 4.70 -5.90
CA ALA A 139 -15.19 5.75 -5.63
C ALA A 139 -15.17 6.18 -4.15
N VAL A 140 -15.06 5.24 -3.22
CA VAL A 140 -14.92 5.54 -1.78
C VAL A 140 -13.65 6.34 -1.50
N CYS A 141 -12.52 5.98 -2.13
CA CYS A 141 -11.27 6.74 -2.01
C CYS A 141 -11.42 8.19 -2.50
N ILE A 142 -12.14 8.42 -3.60
CA ILE A 142 -12.42 9.77 -4.12
C ILE A 142 -13.27 10.56 -3.10
N CYS A 143 -14.33 9.96 -2.56
CA CYS A 143 -15.14 10.59 -1.51
C CYS A 143 -14.30 10.96 -0.27
N LEU A 144 -13.41 10.07 0.15
CA LEU A 144 -12.51 10.30 1.28
C LEU A 144 -11.50 11.43 0.96
N ALA A 145 -10.96 11.47 -0.26
CA ALA A 145 -10.07 12.55 -0.69
C ALA A 145 -10.73 13.92 -0.57
N PHE A 146 -12.01 14.04 -0.95
CA PHE A 146 -12.78 15.27 -0.73
C PHE A 146 -12.95 15.62 0.76
N ALA A 147 -13.17 14.63 1.62
CA ALA A 147 -13.26 14.86 3.06
C ALA A 147 -11.92 15.36 3.66
N LEU A 148 -10.79 14.83 3.19
CA LEU A 148 -9.44 15.21 3.65
C LEU A 148 -9.03 16.62 3.21
N THR A 149 -9.71 17.26 2.27
CA THR A 149 -9.43 18.67 1.91
C THR A 149 -9.57 19.62 3.11
N LYS A 150 -10.45 19.28 4.06
CA LYS A 150 -10.75 20.07 5.27
C LYS A 150 -9.76 19.86 6.40
N VAL A 151 -8.88 18.86 6.35
CA VAL A 151 -7.90 18.63 7.41
C VAL A 151 -6.69 19.55 7.27
N SER A 152 -6.14 19.99 8.40
CA SER A 152 -5.00 20.91 8.44
C SER A 152 -3.69 20.28 7.96
N SER A 153 -3.45 19.00 8.28
CA SER A 153 -2.29 18.23 7.83
C SER A 153 -2.73 16.84 7.35
N ILE A 154 -2.55 16.55 6.06
CA ILE A 154 -2.88 15.23 5.50
C ILE A 154 -1.82 14.20 5.94
N SER A 155 -0.55 14.60 6.01
CA SER A 155 0.55 13.71 6.37
C SER A 155 0.43 13.17 7.81
N GLN A 156 0.04 14.02 8.78
CA GLN A 156 -0.19 13.57 10.16
C GLN A 156 -1.32 12.54 10.25
N VAL A 157 -2.41 12.77 9.53
CA VAL A 157 -3.54 11.85 9.47
C VAL A 157 -3.09 10.52 8.85
N GLY A 158 -2.31 10.56 7.77
CA GLY A 158 -1.75 9.36 7.12
C GLY A 158 -0.91 8.50 8.07
N TYR A 159 0.02 9.11 8.82
CA TYR A 159 0.84 8.37 9.79
C TYR A 159 0.00 7.77 10.93
N LEU A 160 -1.00 8.49 11.42
CA LEU A 160 -1.89 7.98 12.46
C LEU A 160 -2.61 6.71 12.00
N PHE A 161 -3.19 6.74 10.80
CA PHE A 161 -3.87 5.57 10.23
C PHE A 161 -2.90 4.42 9.99
N GLY A 162 -1.73 4.67 9.38
CA GLY A 162 -0.72 3.64 9.13
C GLY A 162 -0.29 2.93 10.41
N ASN A 163 0.12 3.70 11.43
CA ASN A 163 0.59 3.14 12.70
C ASN A 163 -0.51 2.35 13.45
N THR A 164 -1.76 2.80 13.37
CA THR A 164 -2.88 2.17 14.08
C THR A 164 -3.17 0.76 13.56
N PHE A 165 -3.05 0.52 12.25
CA PHE A 165 -3.27 -0.79 11.66
C PHE A 165 -2.00 -1.66 11.64
N GLU A 166 -0.86 -1.07 11.32
CA GLU A 166 0.41 -1.78 11.19
C GLU A 166 0.87 -2.40 12.53
N GLY A 167 0.71 -1.66 13.64
CA GLY A 167 1.14 -2.11 14.96
C GLY A 167 0.51 -3.44 15.42
N PRO A 168 -0.83 -3.54 15.49
CA PRO A 168 -1.51 -4.78 15.89
C PRO A 168 -1.23 -5.96 14.95
N ILE A 169 -1.17 -5.72 13.64
CA ILE A 169 -0.90 -6.76 12.65
C ILE A 169 0.52 -7.32 12.85
N ALA A 170 1.51 -6.44 13.00
CA ALA A 170 2.88 -6.84 13.31
C ALA A 170 2.95 -7.60 14.64
N ALA A 171 2.26 -7.14 15.69
CA ALA A 171 2.24 -7.80 16.99
C ALA A 171 1.65 -9.22 16.91
N ILE A 172 0.52 -9.41 16.23
CA ILE A 172 -0.11 -10.73 16.05
C ILE A 172 0.82 -11.67 15.29
N PHE A 173 1.45 -11.19 14.22
CA PHE A 173 2.38 -11.98 13.43
C PHE A 173 3.63 -12.37 14.25
N THR A 174 4.24 -11.42 14.96
CA THR A 174 5.40 -11.67 15.84
C THR A 174 5.06 -12.69 16.93
N ILE A 175 3.90 -12.56 17.59
CA ILE A 175 3.46 -13.54 18.60
C ILE A 175 3.25 -14.91 17.96
N GLY A 176 2.63 -14.98 16.77
CA GLY A 176 2.41 -16.22 16.05
C GLY A 176 3.69 -16.95 15.65
N VAL A 177 4.73 -16.21 15.22
CA VAL A 177 6.05 -16.76 14.88
C VAL A 177 6.82 -17.20 16.11
N LEU A 178 6.80 -16.41 17.19
CA LEU A 178 7.57 -16.68 18.41
C LEU A 178 6.89 -17.72 19.33
N THR A 179 5.57 -17.91 19.23
CA THR A 179 4.81 -18.77 20.14
C THR A 179 4.37 -20.07 19.47
N ARG A 180 5.07 -21.18 19.74
CA ARG A 180 4.72 -22.53 19.25
C ARG A 180 3.44 -23.14 19.88
N LYS A 181 2.77 -22.44 20.80
CA LYS A 181 1.70 -22.97 21.67
C LYS A 181 0.31 -23.12 21.01
N GLY A 182 0.22 -23.02 19.68
CA GLY A 182 -1.04 -23.17 18.93
C GLY A 182 -1.26 -24.53 18.25
N TYR A 183 -0.22 -25.34 18.01
CA TYR A 183 -0.33 -26.54 17.16
C TYR A 183 -1.24 -27.66 17.70
N GLY A 184 -1.48 -27.72 19.01
CA GLY A 184 -2.24 -28.82 19.63
C GLY A 184 -3.77 -28.67 19.60
N LYS A 185 -4.31 -27.45 19.51
CA LYS A 185 -5.77 -27.22 19.55
C LYS A 185 -6.42 -27.21 18.15
N VAL A 186 -5.68 -26.77 17.12
CA VAL A 186 -6.18 -26.72 15.73
C VAL A 186 -6.21 -28.11 15.10
N THR A 187 -5.28 -28.99 15.45
CA THR A 187 -5.26 -30.40 15.00
C THR A 187 -6.40 -31.22 15.61
N HIS A 188 -6.80 -30.95 16.85
CA HIS A 188 -7.96 -31.59 17.50
C HIS A 188 -9.30 -31.18 16.86
N PHE A 189 -9.46 -29.91 16.49
CA PHE A 189 -10.65 -29.44 15.78
C PHE A 189 -10.73 -30.00 14.35
N CYS A 190 -9.59 -30.06 13.64
CA CYS A 190 -9.53 -30.62 12.30
C CYS A 190 -9.76 -32.14 12.30
N SER A 191 -9.29 -32.86 13.34
CA SER A 191 -9.54 -34.30 13.47
C SER A 191 -10.99 -34.62 13.82
N SER A 192 -11.67 -33.75 14.57
CA SER A 192 -13.10 -33.91 14.93
C SER A 192 -14.04 -33.67 13.75
N SER A 193 -13.67 -32.82 12.78
CA SER A 193 -14.51 -32.57 11.59
C SER A 193 -14.35 -33.62 10.49
N SER A 194 -13.26 -34.40 10.49
CA SER A 194 -13.07 -35.52 9.54
C SER A 194 -13.71 -36.84 9.98
N THR A 195 -14.30 -36.92 11.17
CA THR A 195 -14.99 -38.13 11.67
C THR A 195 -16.52 -38.05 11.53
N VAL A 196 -17.04 -36.99 10.90
CA VAL A 196 -18.49 -36.79 10.63
C VAL A 196 -18.74 -36.66 9.11
N ASN A 197 -18.15 -37.55 8.33
CA ASN A 197 -18.60 -37.94 6.98
C ASN A 197 -18.38 -39.44 6.79
#